data_AF-A0A817IRN7-F1
#
_entry.id   AF-A0A817IRN7-F1
#
_cell.length_a   1.000
_cell.length_b   1.000
_cell.length_c   1.000
_cell.angle_alpha   90.00
_cell.angle_beta   90.00
_cell.angle_gamma   90.00
#
_symmetry.space_group_name_H-M   'P 1'
#
loop_
_entity.id
_entity.type
_entity.pdbx_description
1 polymer ?
#
loop_
_entity_poly.entity_id
_entity_poly.type
_entity_poly.pdbx_seq_one_letter_code
_entity_poly.pdbx_strand_id
1 'polypeptide(L)'
;MALHEALIALQTGCSGLLTLKQDDPHFKKRLPTISYVHQGELEILDRLTQIGQHYRTLDEYIQNIFKDKTSGLYILSFAFELRSILQSYLNCLSQLEHECLIDTSLTLSHLLTSLTDYNLLFPSLVSLINTLQSNGYRGCQILDIIRRCTLDGNTMLSSTMKKLLCACHRILIKQITSILTRGQVYDEYGEFFIGLNNNINIEAMGMTTPSVSRMTSTVASRSHSPDRDKQFNLQVNLNDFF
;
A
#
# COMPACT_ATOMS: atom_id res chain seq x y z
N MET A 1 29.44 -18.20 -6.32
CA MET A 1 29.30 -16.95 -7.11
C MET A 1 27.91 -16.79 -7.69
N ALA A 2 27.41 -17.73 -8.51
CA ALA A 2 26.08 -17.62 -9.14
C ALA A 2 24.89 -17.45 -8.15
N LEU A 3 24.94 -18.09 -6.98
CA LEU A 3 23.86 -18.01 -5.98
C LEU A 3 23.80 -16.63 -5.30
N HIS A 4 24.94 -16.10 -4.86
CA HIS A 4 25.01 -14.75 -4.27
C HIS A 4 24.58 -13.67 -5.28
N GLU A 5 24.94 -13.85 -6.56
CA GLU A 5 24.50 -12.98 -7.65
C GLU A 5 22.99 -13.07 -7.92
N ALA A 6 22.40 -14.26 -7.79
CA ALA A 6 20.95 -14.45 -7.86
C ALA A 6 20.21 -13.80 -6.69
N LEU A 7 20.78 -13.84 -5.47
CA LEU A 7 20.22 -13.14 -4.30
C LEU A 7 20.27 -11.61 -4.50
N ILE A 8 21.38 -11.08 -5.03
CA ILE A 8 21.49 -9.66 -5.38
C ILE A 8 20.48 -9.28 -6.46
N ALA A 9 20.29 -10.14 -7.48
CA ALA A 9 19.29 -9.92 -8.53
C ALA A 9 17.85 -9.87 -7.99
N LEU A 10 17.52 -10.75 -7.04
CA LEU A 10 16.22 -10.78 -6.35
C LEU A 10 15.97 -9.53 -5.51
N GLN A 11 17.01 -8.95 -4.93
CA GLN A 11 16.91 -7.77 -4.06
C GLN A 11 16.89 -6.45 -4.83
N THR A 12 17.60 -6.37 -5.95
CA THR A 12 17.74 -5.13 -6.74
C THR A 12 16.77 -5.05 -7.92
N GLY A 13 16.09 -6.16 -8.27
CA GLY A 13 15.25 -6.27 -9.47
C GLY A 13 16.03 -6.12 -10.79
N CYS A 14 17.36 -6.02 -10.71
CA CYS A 14 18.27 -5.95 -11.84
C CYS A 14 19.50 -6.79 -11.52
N SER A 15 19.63 -7.94 -12.16
CA SER A 15 20.94 -8.58 -12.18
C SER A 15 21.83 -7.76 -13.11
N GLY A 16 22.79 -7.01 -12.57
CA GLY A 16 23.77 -6.26 -13.37
C GLY A 16 24.56 -7.13 -14.36
N LEU A 17 24.46 -8.46 -14.25
CA LEU A 17 25.12 -9.46 -15.09
C LEU A 17 24.17 -10.27 -15.98
N LEU A 18 22.85 -10.30 -15.71
CA LEU A 18 21.86 -11.04 -16.53
C LEU A 18 20.88 -10.13 -17.27
N THR A 19 20.68 -8.91 -16.80
CA THR A 19 19.80 -7.91 -17.43
C THR A 19 20.63 -6.69 -17.79
N LEU A 20 21.24 -6.72 -18.97
CA LEU A 20 21.56 -5.48 -19.68
C LEU A 20 20.23 -4.80 -20.00
N LYS A 21 20.11 -3.55 -19.58
CA LYS A 21 18.94 -2.69 -19.77
C LYS A 21 18.36 -2.84 -21.19
N GLN A 22 17.06 -3.02 -21.24
CA GLN A 22 16.23 -3.03 -22.42
C GLN A 22 16.12 -1.60 -22.98
N ASP A 23 17.15 -1.12 -23.68
CA ASP A 23 17.08 0.16 -24.43
C ASP A 23 17.55 0.04 -25.89
N ASP A 24 17.80 -1.17 -26.42
CA ASP A 24 18.13 -1.36 -27.84
C ASP A 24 17.36 -2.55 -28.48
N PRO A 25 16.59 -2.34 -29.56
CA PRO A 25 15.78 -3.38 -30.21
C PRO A 25 16.58 -4.47 -30.94
N HIS A 26 17.92 -4.42 -30.89
CA HIS A 26 18.81 -5.44 -31.44
C HIS A 26 19.62 -6.23 -30.39
N PHE A 27 19.44 -5.97 -29.09
CA PHE A 27 20.30 -6.58 -28.07
C PHE A 27 19.68 -7.80 -27.39
N LYS A 28 19.32 -8.82 -28.19
CA LYS A 28 19.11 -10.19 -27.70
C LYS A 28 20.45 -10.89 -27.47
N LYS A 29 21.41 -10.20 -26.84
CA LYS A 29 22.73 -10.76 -26.50
C LYS A 29 22.79 -11.02 -25.01
N ARG A 30 22.29 -12.20 -24.62
CA ARG A 30 22.72 -12.88 -23.38
C ARG A 30 24.26 -12.79 -23.35
N LEU A 31 24.85 -12.31 -22.25
CA LEU A 31 26.30 -12.19 -22.15
C LEU A 31 26.99 -13.54 -22.43
N PRO A 32 28.13 -13.56 -23.15
CA PRO A 32 28.86 -14.77 -23.53
C PRO A 32 29.57 -15.51 -22.37
N THR A 33 29.44 -15.04 -21.13
CA THR A 33 30.15 -15.61 -19.95
C THR A 33 29.48 -16.88 -19.41
N ILE A 34 28.23 -17.16 -19.75
CA ILE A 34 27.48 -18.35 -19.28
C ILE A 34 27.60 -19.59 -20.18
N SER A 35 28.71 -19.76 -20.91
CA SER A 35 28.92 -20.98 -21.73
C SER A 35 28.94 -22.30 -20.92
N TYR A 36 28.84 -22.23 -19.58
CA TYR A 36 28.81 -23.36 -18.66
C TYR A 36 27.49 -23.57 -17.90
N VAL A 37 26.46 -22.73 -18.10
CA VAL A 37 25.18 -22.85 -17.38
C VAL A 37 24.20 -23.69 -18.21
N HIS A 38 23.60 -24.71 -17.59
CA HIS A 38 22.66 -25.58 -18.29
C HIS A 38 21.35 -24.85 -18.59
N GLN A 39 20.65 -25.23 -19.68
CA GLN A 39 19.40 -24.57 -20.10
C GLN A 39 18.34 -24.55 -18.98
N GLY A 40 18.25 -25.61 -18.17
CA GLY A 40 17.33 -25.68 -17.02
C GLY A 40 17.67 -24.68 -15.90
N GLU A 41 18.95 -24.39 -15.67
CA GLU A 41 19.36 -23.40 -14.66
C GLU A 41 19.03 -21.97 -15.12
N LEU A 42 19.13 -21.70 -16.43
CA LEU A 42 18.73 -20.42 -17.00
C LEU A 42 17.23 -20.16 -16.86
N GLU A 43 16.39 -21.19 -16.97
CA GLU A 43 14.94 -21.06 -16.76
C GLU A 43 14.60 -20.75 -15.30
N ILE A 44 15.28 -21.42 -14.34
CA ILE A 44 15.13 -21.13 -12.91
C ILE A 44 15.51 -19.68 -12.61
N LEU A 45 16.63 -19.23 -13.19
CA LEU A 45 17.14 -17.88 -12.99
C LEU A 45 16.25 -16.80 -13.61
N ASP A 46 15.63 -17.08 -14.76
CA ASP A 46 14.63 -16.20 -15.37
C ASP A 46 13.41 -16.05 -14.46
N ARG A 47 12.89 -17.15 -13.90
CA ARG A 47 11.77 -17.12 -12.95
C ARG A 47 12.11 -16.32 -11.69
N LEU A 48 13.29 -16.51 -11.11
CA LEU A 48 13.75 -15.73 -9.96
C LEU A 48 13.85 -14.24 -10.30
N THR A 49 14.35 -13.91 -11.50
CA THR A 49 14.45 -12.52 -11.95
C THR A 49 13.07 -11.88 -12.10
N GLN A 50 12.07 -12.61 -12.59
CA GLN A 50 10.67 -12.12 -12.68
C GLN A 50 10.09 -11.78 -11.30
N ILE A 51 10.35 -12.61 -10.27
CA ILE A 51 9.93 -12.31 -8.89
C ILE A 51 10.56 -10.99 -8.41
N GLY A 52 11.87 -10.82 -8.65
CA GLY A 52 12.59 -9.59 -8.29
C GLY A 52 12.07 -8.35 -9.03
N GLN A 53 11.71 -8.48 -10.31
CA GLN A 53 11.09 -7.40 -11.09
C GLN A 53 9.73 -7.01 -10.51
N HIS A 54 8.87 -7.98 -10.19
CA HIS A 54 7.58 -7.69 -9.57
C HIS A 54 7.75 -7.04 -8.20
N TYR A 55 8.66 -7.54 -7.36
CA TYR A 55 8.99 -6.90 -6.08
C TYR A 55 9.35 -5.43 -6.27
N ARG A 56 10.22 -5.12 -7.24
CA ARG A 56 10.64 -3.75 -7.52
C ARG A 56 9.47 -2.87 -7.97
N THR A 57 8.60 -3.34 -8.85
CA THR A 57 7.40 -2.60 -9.26
C THR A 57 6.49 -2.31 -8.06
N LEU A 58 6.33 -3.27 -7.15
CA LEU A 58 5.55 -3.11 -5.93
C LEU A 58 6.18 -2.09 -4.98
N ASP A 59 7.50 -2.14 -4.76
CA ASP A 59 8.21 -1.19 -3.91
C ASP A 59 8.18 0.23 -4.50
N GLU A 60 8.46 0.39 -5.79
CA GLU A 60 8.38 1.69 -6.48
C GLU A 60 6.98 2.32 -6.33
N TYR A 61 5.92 1.52 -6.47
CA TYR A 61 4.55 1.97 -6.23
C TYR A 61 4.33 2.48 -4.81
N ILE A 62 4.78 1.72 -3.80
CA ILE A 62 4.67 2.08 -2.39
C ILE A 62 5.44 3.39 -2.10
N GLN A 63 6.65 3.52 -2.62
CA GLN A 63 7.47 4.73 -2.45
C GLN A 63 6.79 5.95 -3.07
N ASN A 64 6.13 5.80 -4.22
CA ASN A 64 5.41 6.88 -4.86
C ASN A 64 4.20 7.34 -4.02
N ILE A 65 3.46 6.41 -3.42
CA ILE A 65 2.34 6.74 -2.52
C ILE A 65 2.83 7.51 -1.28
N PHE A 66 3.91 7.05 -0.64
CA PHE A 66 4.42 7.71 0.56
C PHE A 66 5.05 9.08 0.29
N LYS A 67 5.53 9.32 -0.93
CA LYS A 67 6.00 10.65 -1.36
C LYS A 67 4.83 11.58 -1.67
N ASP A 68 3.71 11.05 -2.14
CA ASP A 68 2.53 11.82 -2.47
C ASP A 68 1.71 12.14 -1.20
N LYS A 69 1.76 13.41 -0.78
CA LYS A 69 0.98 13.93 0.35
C LYS A 69 -0.52 14.02 0.08
N THR A 70 -0.94 13.86 -1.18
CA THR A 70 -2.35 13.90 -1.58
C THR A 70 -3.01 12.53 -1.60
N SER A 71 -2.25 11.49 -1.25
CA SER A 71 -2.75 10.13 -1.06
C SER A 71 -3.79 10.09 0.05
N GLY A 72 -4.96 9.53 -0.26
CA GLY A 72 -6.02 9.35 0.72
C GLY A 72 -5.71 8.32 1.80
N LEU A 73 -6.51 8.29 2.85
CA LEU A 73 -6.29 7.40 4.00
C LEU A 73 -6.35 5.93 3.58
N TYR A 74 -7.32 5.58 2.73
CA TYR A 74 -7.54 4.20 2.31
C TYR A 74 -6.36 3.64 1.51
N ILE A 75 -5.80 4.43 0.59
CA ILE A 75 -4.64 4.02 -0.20
C ILE A 75 -3.37 3.98 0.64
N LEU A 76 -3.23 4.86 1.63
CA LEU A 76 -2.11 4.84 2.58
C LEU A 76 -2.12 3.58 3.44
N SER A 77 -3.28 3.19 3.98
CA SER A 77 -3.37 1.93 4.74
C SER A 77 -3.16 0.71 3.86
N PHE A 78 -3.60 0.74 2.61
CA PHE A 78 -3.29 -0.31 1.64
C PHE A 78 -1.78 -0.42 1.42
N ALA A 79 -1.10 0.70 1.14
CA ALA A 79 0.35 0.74 0.91
C ALA A 79 1.15 0.28 2.14
N PHE A 80 0.69 0.62 3.34
CA PHE A 80 1.31 0.18 4.59
C PHE A 80 1.23 -1.35 4.74
N GLU A 81 0.05 -1.93 4.54
CA GLU A 81 -0.11 -3.39 4.64
C GLU A 81 0.63 -4.12 3.51
N LEU A 82 0.62 -3.57 2.30
CA LEU A 82 1.40 -4.08 1.18
C LEU A 82 2.90 -4.09 1.49
N ARG A 83 3.43 -3.03 2.11
CA ARG A 83 4.82 -2.97 2.58
C ARG A 83 5.13 -4.07 3.59
N SER A 84 4.20 -4.36 4.50
CA SER A 84 4.35 -5.45 5.48
C SER A 84 4.44 -6.83 4.81
N ILE A 85 3.66 -7.04 3.74
CA ILE A 85 3.75 -8.25 2.91
C ILE A 85 5.11 -8.34 2.20
N LEU A 86 5.59 -7.25 1.59
CA LEU A 86 6.92 -7.21 0.97
C LEU A 86 8.05 -7.42 2.00
N GLN A 87 7.89 -6.93 3.22
CA GLN A 87 8.87 -7.16 4.28
C GLN A 87 8.97 -8.64 4.64
N SER A 88 7.87 -9.38 4.60
CA SER A 88 7.87 -10.83 4.83
C SER A 88 8.69 -11.57 3.77
N TYR A 89 8.62 -11.12 2.51
CA TYR A 89 9.48 -11.61 1.43
C TYR A 89 10.96 -11.31 1.70
N LEU A 90 11.30 -10.07 2.09
CA LEU A 90 12.69 -9.71 2.41
C LEU A 90 13.25 -10.51 3.58
N ASN A 91 12.43 -10.79 4.60
CA ASN A 91 12.84 -11.64 5.73
C ASN A 91 13.11 -13.09 5.27
N CYS A 92 12.26 -13.62 4.38
CA CYS A 92 12.47 -14.93 3.76
C CYS A 92 13.78 -14.94 2.94
N LEU A 93 14.04 -13.88 2.17
CA LEU A 93 15.29 -13.75 1.40
C LEU A 93 16.52 -13.69 2.30
N SER A 94 16.45 -12.94 3.41
CA SER A 94 17.53 -12.86 4.40
C SER A 94 17.79 -14.20 5.08
N GLN A 95 16.74 -14.98 5.36
CA GLN A 95 16.90 -16.34 5.86
C GLN A 95 17.59 -17.25 4.84
N LEU A 96 17.18 -17.18 3.56
CA LEU A 96 17.81 -17.95 2.50
C LEU A 96 19.28 -17.57 2.29
N GLU A 97 19.61 -16.28 2.40
CA GLU A 97 21.00 -15.82 2.37
C GLU A 97 21.82 -16.44 3.50
N HIS A 98 21.29 -16.42 4.73
CA HIS A 98 21.95 -17.03 5.88
C HIS A 98 22.14 -18.55 5.71
N GLU A 99 21.14 -19.26 5.18
CA GLU A 99 21.23 -20.68 4.86
C GLU A 99 22.32 -20.96 3.81
N CYS A 100 22.45 -20.10 2.79
CA CYS A 100 23.50 -20.21 1.77
C CYS A 100 24.91 -19.98 2.34
N LEU A 101 25.04 -19.15 3.38
CA LEU A 101 26.31 -18.90 4.06
C LEU A 101 26.76 -20.10 4.91
N ILE A 102 25.80 -20.83 5.49
CA ILE A 102 26.06 -22.02 6.31
C ILE A 102 26.31 -23.24 5.42
N ASP A 103 25.45 -23.48 4.43
CA ASP A 103 25.54 -24.62 3.53
C ASP A 103 25.85 -24.18 2.10
N THR A 104 27.09 -24.40 1.69
CA THR A 104 27.58 -24.10 0.34
C THR A 104 27.09 -25.07 -0.74
N SER A 105 26.40 -26.16 -0.35
CA SER A 105 25.80 -27.13 -1.27
C SER A 105 24.37 -26.78 -1.69
N LEU A 106 23.82 -25.65 -1.21
CA LEU A 106 22.46 -25.23 -1.54
C LEU A 106 22.29 -24.99 -3.05
N THR A 107 21.23 -25.56 -3.61
CA THR A 107 20.95 -25.50 -5.05
C THR A 107 20.01 -24.35 -5.41
N LEU A 108 20.06 -23.89 -6.67
CA LEU A 108 19.10 -22.90 -7.20
C LEU A 108 17.65 -23.39 -7.12
N SER A 109 17.44 -24.70 -7.20
CA SER A 109 16.12 -25.33 -7.05
C SER A 109 15.54 -25.14 -5.64
N HIS A 110 16.38 -25.17 -4.60
CA HIS A 110 15.95 -24.88 -3.23
C HIS A 110 15.46 -23.44 -3.12
N LEU A 111 16.23 -22.48 -3.65
CA LEU A 111 15.87 -21.06 -3.68
C LEU A 111 14.52 -20.82 -4.39
N LEU A 112 14.33 -21.45 -5.56
CA LEU A 112 13.07 -21.35 -6.30
C LEU A 112 11.89 -21.96 -5.53
N THR A 113 12.10 -23.09 -4.87
CA THR A 113 11.05 -23.77 -4.10
C THR A 113 10.60 -22.91 -2.91
N SER A 114 11.55 -22.34 -2.17
CA SER A 114 11.27 -21.43 -1.05
C SER A 114 10.58 -20.13 -1.48
N LEU A 115 10.78 -19.69 -2.73
CA LEU A 115 10.15 -18.50 -3.30
C LEU A 115 8.94 -18.79 -4.20
N THR A 116 8.45 -20.03 -4.22
CA THR A 116 7.36 -20.43 -5.11
C THR A 116 6.05 -19.70 -4.81
N ASP A 117 5.76 -19.44 -3.53
CA ASP A 117 4.55 -18.70 -3.14
C ASP A 117 4.51 -17.28 -3.70
N TYR A 118 5.67 -16.62 -3.77
CA TYR A 118 5.80 -15.25 -4.29
C TYR A 118 5.68 -15.17 -5.81
N ASN A 119 5.97 -16.26 -6.53
CA ASN A 119 5.73 -16.33 -7.99
C ASN A 119 4.26 -16.16 -8.34
N LEU A 120 3.35 -16.63 -7.47
CA LEU A 120 1.91 -16.46 -7.69
C LEU A 120 1.39 -15.16 -7.09
N LEU A 121 1.86 -14.82 -5.89
CA LEU A 121 1.35 -13.68 -5.15
C LEU A 121 1.69 -12.33 -5.82
N PHE A 122 2.94 -12.15 -6.25
CA PHE A 122 3.40 -10.85 -6.76
C PHE A 122 2.72 -10.42 -8.07
N PRO A 123 2.55 -11.29 -9.09
CA PRO A 123 1.80 -10.92 -10.29
C PRO A 123 0.36 -10.49 -9.98
N SER A 124 -0.33 -11.17 -9.05
CA SER A 124 -1.67 -10.80 -8.62
C SER A 124 -1.70 -9.43 -7.93
N LEU A 125 -0.71 -9.12 -7.08
CA LEU A 125 -0.58 -7.81 -6.44
C LEU A 125 -0.29 -6.70 -7.45
N VAL A 126 0.60 -6.95 -8.43
CA VAL A 126 0.89 -6.00 -9.50
C VAL A 126 -0.36 -5.73 -10.34
N SER A 127 -1.14 -6.77 -10.68
CA SER A 127 -2.41 -6.62 -11.38
C SER A 127 -3.43 -5.78 -10.60
N LEU A 128 -3.53 -6.01 -9.28
CA LEU A 128 -4.38 -5.22 -8.40
C LEU A 128 -3.97 -3.74 -8.39
N ILE A 129 -2.68 -3.45 -8.25
CA ILE A 129 -2.16 -2.07 -8.26
C ILE A 129 -2.40 -1.39 -9.59
N ASN A 130 -2.13 -2.07 -10.70
CA ASN A 130 -2.43 -1.54 -12.03
C ASN A 130 -3.92 -1.22 -12.16
N THR A 131 -4.80 -2.09 -11.65
CA THR A 131 -6.26 -1.85 -11.64
C THR A 131 -6.64 -0.63 -10.81
N LEU A 132 -5.99 -0.42 -9.66
CA LEU A 132 -6.20 0.76 -8.81
C LEU A 132 -5.73 2.05 -9.51
N GLN A 133 -4.57 2.02 -10.15
CA GLN A 133 -3.98 3.17 -10.83
C GLN A 133 -4.74 3.55 -12.11
N SER A 134 -5.04 2.59 -13.00
CA SER A 134 -5.64 2.87 -14.30
C SER A 134 -7.06 3.44 -14.21
N ASN A 135 -7.82 3.05 -13.19
CA ASN A 135 -9.20 3.47 -13.03
C ASN A 135 -9.36 4.65 -12.05
N GLY A 136 -8.27 5.10 -11.40
CA GLY A 136 -8.29 6.22 -10.47
C GLY A 136 -9.20 6.02 -9.26
N TYR A 137 -9.33 4.77 -8.78
CA TYR A 137 -10.20 4.45 -7.65
C TYR A 137 -9.73 5.13 -6.36
N ARG A 138 -10.67 5.66 -5.58
CA ARG A 138 -10.37 6.38 -4.33
C ARG A 138 -11.30 5.94 -3.19
N GLY A 139 -10.82 6.14 -1.95
CA GLY A 139 -11.59 5.89 -0.75
C GLY A 139 -12.19 4.49 -0.65
N CYS A 140 -13.49 4.43 -0.33
CA CYS A 140 -14.19 3.18 -0.09
C CYS A 140 -14.24 2.23 -1.31
N GLN A 141 -14.08 2.74 -2.54
CA GLN A 141 -14.07 1.91 -3.75
C GLN A 141 -12.90 0.92 -3.78
N ILE A 142 -11.80 1.26 -3.10
CA ILE A 142 -10.63 0.39 -2.96
C ILE A 142 -11.02 -0.91 -2.24
N LEU A 143 -11.91 -0.84 -1.25
CA LEU A 143 -12.37 -2.03 -0.50
C LEU A 143 -13.11 -3.00 -1.40
N ASP A 144 -13.97 -2.51 -2.29
CA ASP A 144 -14.75 -3.36 -3.19
C ASP A 144 -13.85 -4.12 -4.17
N ILE A 145 -12.78 -3.47 -4.64
CA ILE A 145 -11.82 -4.08 -5.56
C ILE A 145 -11.04 -5.18 -4.85
N ILE A 146 -10.46 -4.87 -3.68
CA ILE A 146 -9.72 -5.87 -2.90
C ILE A 146 -10.64 -7.02 -2.52
N ARG A 147 -11.89 -6.74 -2.13
CA ARG A 147 -12.89 -7.74 -1.80
C ARG A 147 -13.13 -8.70 -2.97
N ARG A 148 -13.21 -8.22 -4.21
CA ARG A 148 -13.35 -9.10 -5.38
C ARG A 148 -12.16 -10.06 -5.50
N CYS A 149 -10.93 -9.59 -5.28
CA CYS A 149 -9.74 -10.43 -5.27
C CYS A 149 -9.70 -11.45 -4.11
N THR A 150 -10.46 -11.24 -3.03
CA THR A 150 -10.58 -12.26 -1.96
C THR A 150 -11.45 -13.46 -2.34
N LEU A 151 -12.30 -13.30 -3.36
CA LEU A 151 -13.22 -14.34 -3.84
C LEU A 151 -12.54 -15.30 -4.82
N ASP A 152 -11.29 -15.04 -5.16
CA ASP A 152 -10.48 -15.94 -5.97
C ASP A 152 -10.31 -17.29 -5.24
N GLY A 153 -10.50 -18.40 -5.95
CA GLY A 153 -10.47 -19.75 -5.39
C GLY A 153 -9.11 -20.20 -4.84
N ASN A 154 -8.06 -19.38 -4.99
CA ASN A 154 -6.75 -19.66 -4.43
C ASN A 154 -6.68 -19.22 -2.96
N THR A 155 -6.50 -20.18 -2.05
CA THR A 155 -6.49 -19.95 -0.59
C THR A 155 -5.35 -19.06 -0.12
N MET A 156 -4.16 -19.22 -0.70
CA MET A 156 -2.97 -18.42 -0.37
C MET A 156 -3.20 -16.96 -0.76
N LEU A 157 -3.64 -16.73 -2.00
CA LEU A 157 -3.95 -15.39 -2.49
C LEU A 157 -5.08 -14.75 -1.70
N SER A 158 -6.19 -15.48 -1.48
CA SER A 158 -7.34 -15.01 -0.71
C SER A 158 -6.93 -14.60 0.71
N SER A 159 -6.06 -15.37 1.37
CA SER A 159 -5.57 -15.04 2.71
C SER A 159 -4.78 -13.72 2.74
N THR A 160 -3.94 -13.47 1.73
CA THR A 160 -3.17 -12.23 1.63
C THR A 160 -4.04 -11.04 1.25
N MET A 161 -4.98 -11.22 0.32
CA MET A 161 -5.96 -10.18 -0.06
C MET A 161 -6.88 -9.82 1.11
N LYS A 162 -7.23 -10.78 1.98
CA LYS A 162 -7.97 -10.51 3.21
C LYS A 162 -7.17 -9.65 4.20
N LYS A 163 -5.85 -9.84 4.31
CA LYS A 163 -5.01 -8.97 5.15
C LYS A 163 -5.04 -7.52 4.65
N LEU A 164 -4.88 -7.32 3.34
CA LEU A 164 -5.01 -6.01 2.68
C LEU A 164 -6.39 -5.39 2.94
N LEU A 165 -7.46 -6.18 2.76
CA LEU A 165 -8.83 -5.72 3.01
C LEU A 165 -9.05 -5.33 4.47
N CYS A 166 -8.54 -6.12 5.40
CA CYS A 166 -8.62 -5.85 6.84
C CYS A 166 -7.92 -4.54 7.21
N ALA A 167 -6.76 -4.24 6.60
CA ALA A 167 -6.08 -2.97 6.82
C ALA A 167 -6.97 -1.79 6.43
N CYS A 168 -7.55 -1.80 5.22
CA CYS A 168 -8.49 -0.77 4.78
C CYS A 168 -9.76 -0.70 5.64
N HIS A 169 -10.30 -1.85 6.07
CA HIS A 169 -11.45 -1.88 6.99
C HIS A 169 -11.16 -1.21 8.34
N ARG A 170 -9.91 -1.21 8.83
CA ARG A 170 -9.59 -0.50 10.08
C ARG A 170 -9.89 0.99 9.97
N ILE A 171 -9.62 1.62 8.82
CA ILE A 171 -9.98 3.03 8.59
C ILE A 171 -11.49 3.19 8.58
N LEU A 172 -12.18 2.35 7.81
CA LEU A 172 -13.64 2.37 7.69
C LEU A 172 -14.31 2.29 9.06
N ILE A 173 -13.89 1.32 9.89
CA ILE A 173 -14.45 1.10 11.22
C ILE A 173 -14.14 2.29 12.14
N LYS A 174 -12.93 2.87 12.07
CA LYS A 174 -12.58 4.09 12.83
C LYS A 174 -13.49 5.26 12.44
N GLN A 175 -13.72 5.49 11.15
CA GLN A 175 -14.61 6.55 10.66
C GLN A 175 -16.06 6.33 11.11
N ILE A 176 -16.60 5.11 10.94
CA ILE A 176 -17.95 4.74 11.42
C ILE A 176 -18.06 4.94 12.93
N THR A 177 -17.09 4.46 13.70
CA THR A 177 -17.09 4.58 15.17
C THR A 177 -17.08 6.03 15.61
N SER A 178 -16.28 6.89 14.97
CA SER A 178 -16.27 8.33 15.26
C SER A 178 -17.64 8.97 15.04
N ILE A 179 -18.32 8.61 13.95
CA ILE A 179 -19.63 9.15 13.63
C ILE A 179 -20.66 8.66 14.64
N LEU A 180 -20.69 7.37 14.94
CA LEU A 180 -21.66 6.78 15.85
C LEU A 180 -21.49 7.26 17.30
N THR A 181 -20.26 7.51 17.74
CA THR A 181 -19.97 7.87 19.14
C THR A 181 -19.91 9.38 19.38
N ARG A 182 -19.43 10.16 18.41
CA ARG A 182 -19.18 11.62 18.56
C ARG A 182 -20.00 12.47 17.59
N GLY A 183 -20.67 11.87 16.61
CA GLY A 183 -21.35 12.62 15.54
C GLY A 183 -20.39 13.36 14.61
N GLN A 184 -19.09 12.99 14.61
CA GLN A 184 -18.04 13.69 13.87
C GLN A 184 -17.57 12.88 12.67
N VAL A 185 -17.60 13.50 11.49
CA VAL A 185 -17.07 12.94 10.24
C VAL A 185 -15.62 13.43 10.06
N TYR A 186 -14.66 12.51 10.10
CA TYR A 186 -13.25 12.78 9.77
C TYR A 186 -12.96 12.27 8.36
N ASP A 187 -13.05 13.17 7.39
CA ASP A 187 -12.84 12.85 5.97
C ASP A 187 -12.15 14.01 5.22
N GLU A 188 -10.87 14.22 5.50
CA GLU A 188 -10.04 15.28 4.88
C GLU A 188 -9.95 15.14 3.35
N TYR A 189 -10.04 13.91 2.84
CA TYR A 189 -9.84 13.58 1.43
C TYR A 189 -11.13 13.35 0.65
N GLY A 190 -12.31 13.46 1.29
CA GLY A 190 -13.60 13.21 0.64
C GLY A 190 -13.78 11.77 0.16
N GLU A 191 -13.23 10.81 0.90
CA GLU A 191 -13.12 9.40 0.54
C GLU A 191 -14.18 8.51 1.19
N PHE A 192 -14.86 9.04 2.21
CA PHE A 192 -15.88 8.32 2.95
C PHE A 192 -17.24 8.48 2.28
N PHE A 193 -18.07 7.43 2.34
CA PHE A 193 -19.37 7.45 1.66
C PHE A 193 -20.42 8.34 2.36
N ILE A 194 -20.14 8.84 3.57
CA ILE A 194 -20.98 9.82 4.27
C ILE A 194 -20.25 11.17 4.26
N GLY A 195 -20.79 12.12 3.50
CA GLY A 195 -20.34 13.51 3.52
C GLY A 195 -21.29 14.41 4.30
N LEU A 196 -20.75 15.48 4.90
CA LEU A 196 -21.59 16.58 5.41
C LEU A 196 -22.11 17.37 4.21
N ASN A 197 -23.42 17.40 4.06
CA ASN A 197 -24.05 18.16 2.99
C ASN A 197 -24.07 19.66 3.37
N ASN A 198 -23.05 20.41 2.96
CA ASN A 198 -22.97 21.85 3.25
C ASN A 198 -24.03 22.67 2.47
N ASN A 199 -24.74 22.06 1.52
CA ASN A 199 -25.79 22.69 0.70
C ASN A 199 -27.21 22.27 1.12
N ILE A 200 -27.45 22.00 2.41
CA ILE A 200 -28.83 21.96 2.89
C ILE A 200 -29.30 23.41 2.95
N ASN A 201 -30.02 23.86 1.92
CA ASN A 201 -30.78 25.10 2.01
C ASN A 201 -31.87 24.90 3.06
N ILE A 202 -31.58 25.32 4.30
CA ILE A 202 -32.45 25.12 5.48
C ILE A 202 -33.83 25.76 5.23
N GLU A 203 -33.90 26.77 4.35
CA GLU A 203 -35.15 27.45 3.95
C GLU A 203 -36.09 26.54 3.14
N ALA A 204 -35.56 25.55 2.41
CA ALA A 204 -36.37 24.64 1.59
C ALA A 204 -36.97 23.46 2.37
N MET A 205 -36.52 23.22 3.61
CA MET A 205 -36.93 22.04 4.38
C MET A 205 -38.18 22.27 5.26
N GLY A 206 -38.82 23.44 5.21
CA GLY A 206 -40.09 23.71 5.89
C GLY A 206 -40.07 23.58 7.42
N MET A 207 -38.89 23.42 8.01
CA MET A 207 -38.70 23.31 9.47
C MET A 207 -38.63 24.74 10.02
N THR A 208 -39.78 25.31 10.35
CA THR A 208 -39.84 26.53 11.17
C THR A 208 -39.13 26.25 12.49
N THR A 209 -37.95 26.83 12.67
CA THR A 209 -37.26 26.82 13.95
C THR A 209 -38.10 27.61 14.96
N PRO A 210 -38.33 27.11 16.19
CA PRO A 210 -38.83 27.97 17.24
C PRO A 210 -37.74 29.00 17.57
N SER A 211 -38.06 30.26 17.31
CA SER A 211 -37.22 31.43 17.58
C SER A 211 -36.59 31.40 18.97
N VAL A 212 -35.26 31.32 19.03
CA VAL A 212 -34.41 31.44 20.23
C VAL A 212 -34.28 32.92 20.69
N SER A 213 -35.09 33.83 20.17
CA SER A 213 -35.00 35.28 20.44
C SER A 213 -35.74 35.76 21.71
N ARG A 214 -35.99 34.88 22.70
CA ARG A 214 -36.64 35.31 23.97
C ARG A 214 -35.93 34.95 25.28
N MET A 215 -34.70 34.44 25.28
CA MET A 215 -33.97 34.22 26.54
C MET A 215 -32.52 34.70 26.47
N THR A 216 -32.28 36.00 26.37
CA THR A 216 -31.15 36.69 27.02
C THR A 216 -31.38 38.21 26.98
N SER A 217 -32.26 38.71 27.86
CA SER A 217 -32.38 40.15 28.16
C SER A 217 -32.14 40.41 29.64
N THR A 218 -30.99 39.98 30.15
CA THR A 218 -30.37 40.39 31.44
C THR A 218 -29.05 39.61 31.46
N VAL A 219 -27.86 40.18 31.28
CA VAL A 219 -27.19 41.16 32.14
C VAL A 219 -26.13 41.86 31.29
N ALA A 220 -26.17 43.19 31.26
CA ALA A 220 -25.09 44.02 30.77
C ALA A 220 -23.98 44.13 31.82
N SER A 221 -22.76 44.41 31.35
CA SER A 221 -21.61 45.04 32.04
C SER A 221 -20.46 44.10 32.43
N ARG A 222 -19.42 44.05 31.59
CA ARG A 222 -18.09 44.61 31.92
C ARG A 222 -17.13 44.53 30.72
N SER A 223 -16.62 45.70 30.36
CA SER A 223 -15.53 45.99 29.42
C SER A 223 -14.19 45.36 29.85
N HIS A 224 -13.36 44.86 28.91
CA HIS A 224 -12.04 45.42 28.55
C HIS A 224 -11.28 44.61 27.46
N SER A 225 -10.94 45.32 26.38
CA SER A 225 -9.77 45.30 25.47
C SER A 225 -9.28 44.08 24.65
N PRO A 226 -8.68 44.36 23.46
CA PRO A 226 -8.36 43.39 22.42
C PRO A 226 -6.87 43.04 22.40
N ASP A 227 -6.52 41.75 22.35
CA ASP A 227 -5.29 41.26 21.72
C ASP A 227 -5.22 39.74 21.89
N ARG A 228 -5.12 39.02 20.77
CA ARG A 228 -4.37 37.77 20.54
C ARG A 228 -4.93 37.01 19.35
N ASP A 229 -4.61 37.53 18.18
CA ASP A 229 -4.33 36.67 17.03
C ASP A 229 -2.99 35.95 17.26
N LYS A 230 -2.91 34.73 16.74
CA LYS A 230 -1.74 33.83 16.60
C LYS A 230 -1.37 32.98 17.83
N GLN A 231 -1.82 31.72 17.81
CA GLN A 231 -0.99 30.50 17.78
C GLN A 231 -1.84 29.30 18.20
N PHE A 232 -2.19 28.44 17.23
CA PHE A 232 -2.36 27.02 17.52
C PHE A 232 -1.35 26.25 16.67
N ASN A 233 -0.14 26.14 17.22
CA ASN A 233 0.80 25.09 16.86
C ASN A 233 0.16 23.75 17.28
N LEU A 234 -0.38 23.00 16.33
CA LEU A 234 -0.64 21.58 16.52
C LEU A 234 0.57 20.82 15.99
N GLN A 235 1.50 20.51 16.89
CA GLN A 235 2.46 19.43 16.69
C GLN A 235 1.65 18.13 16.57
N VAL A 236 1.56 17.61 15.34
CA VAL A 236 1.01 16.28 15.08
C VAL A 236 2.06 15.28 15.58
N ASN A 237 1.79 14.66 16.73
CA ASN A 237 2.62 13.60 17.27
C ASN A 237 2.21 12.27 16.60
N LEU A 238 3.06 11.76 15.72
CA LEU A 238 2.84 10.53 14.95
C LEU A 238 2.79 9.25 15.80
N ASN A 239 3.04 9.34 17.11
CA ASN A 239 3.06 8.19 18.00
C ASN A 239 1.67 7.73 18.47
N ASP A 240 0.62 8.51 18.23
CA ASP A 240 -0.78 8.08 18.52
C ASP A 240 -1.38 7.21 17.39
N PHE A 241 -0.59 6.86 16.37
CA PHE A 241 -1.02 6.12 15.18
C PHE A 241 -0.59 4.64 15.13
N PHE A 242 0.07 4.12 16.16
CA PHE A 242 0.50 2.71 16.22
C PHE A 242 -0.38 1.85 17.14
#